data_AF-A0A151NY89-F1
#
_entry.id   AF-A0A151NY89-F1
#
_cell.length_a   1.000
_cell.length_b   1.000
_cell.length_c   1.000
_cell.angle_alpha   90.00
_cell.angle_beta   90.00
_cell.angle_gamma   90.00
#
_symmetry.space_group_name_H-M   'P 1'
#
loop_
_entity.id
_entity.type
_entity.pdbx_description
1 polymer ?
#
loop_
_entity_poly.entity_id
_entity_poly.type
_entity_poly.pdbx_seq_one_letter_code
_entity_poly.pdbx_strand_id
1 'polypeptide(L)'
;MCASLYNKVKRQREGIKAECKKLRCFASEEEQWLLQRLKEEERETLRSLKANVAQLSRQSSSLRTLISEIEEKSWQTPAELLKDVKRTLDRSKDVELQEAKAVSTELKTPCSIPGMVEMLRKFRGTSQHMAGHWQQQERC
;
A
#
# COMPACT_ATOMS: atom_id res chain seq x y z
N MET A 1 -22.41 51.99 20.01
CA MET A 1 -22.90 50.75 19.35
C MET A 1 -21.87 50.10 18.41
N CYS A 2 -21.00 50.85 17.71
CA CYS A 2 -20.02 50.29 16.76
C CYS A 2 -18.98 49.32 17.35
N ALA A 3 -18.50 49.54 18.58
CA ALA A 3 -17.50 48.66 19.21
C ALA A 3 -18.03 47.24 19.54
N SER A 4 -19.32 47.12 19.88
CA SER A 4 -19.96 45.83 20.19
C SER A 4 -20.09 44.94 18.95
N LEU A 5 -20.49 45.53 17.81
CA LEU A 5 -20.57 44.82 16.54
C LEU A 5 -19.19 44.40 16.02
N TYR A 6 -18.20 45.31 16.07
CA TYR A 6 -16.82 45.01 15.69
C TYR A 6 -16.27 43.81 16.45
N ASN A 7 -16.44 43.76 17.78
CA ASN A 7 -15.98 42.65 18.61
C ASN A 7 -16.71 41.33 18.31
N LYS A 8 -18.01 41.37 18.01
CA LYS A 8 -18.77 40.17 17.59
C LYS A 8 -18.24 39.61 16.26
N VAL A 9 -18.07 40.46 15.24
CA VAL A 9 -17.55 40.06 13.92
C VAL A 9 -16.12 39.55 14.02
N LYS A 10 -15.26 40.20 14.83
CA LYS A 10 -13.89 39.76 15.08
C LYS A 10 -13.85 38.35 15.66
N ARG A 11 -14.63 38.08 16.71
CA ARG A 11 -14.72 36.74 17.32
C ARG A 11 -15.21 35.68 16.34
N GLN A 12 -16.24 35.97 15.54
CA GLN A 12 -16.71 35.04 14.51
C GLN A 12 -15.64 34.76 13.45
N ARG A 13 -14.93 35.78 12.99
CA ARG A 13 -13.82 35.63 12.03
C ARG A 13 -12.70 34.74 12.59
N GLU A 14 -12.32 34.95 13.85
CA GLU A 14 -11.32 34.14 14.54
C GLU A 14 -11.79 32.69 14.71
N GLY A 15 -13.05 32.47 15.07
CA GLY A 15 -13.65 31.14 15.15
C GLY A 15 -13.64 30.39 13.83
N ILE A 16 -14.04 31.04 12.73
CA ILE A 16 -13.99 30.45 11.38
C ILE A 16 -12.55 30.07 11.02
N LYS A 17 -11.58 30.96 11.26
CA LYS A 17 -10.16 30.67 10.99
C LYS A 17 -9.65 29.48 11.80
N ALA A 18 -10.04 29.37 13.07
CA ALA A 18 -9.64 28.29 13.95
C ALA A 18 -10.19 26.93 13.48
N GLU A 19 -11.49 26.85 13.17
CA GLU A 19 -12.10 25.61 12.67
C GLU A 19 -11.54 25.19 11.30
N CYS A 20 -11.34 26.13 10.38
CA CYS A 20 -10.66 25.84 9.12
C CYS A 20 -9.23 25.35 9.30
N LYS A 21 -8.51 25.84 10.33
CA LYS A 21 -7.16 25.35 10.64
C LYS A 21 -7.21 23.90 11.13
N LYS A 22 -8.12 23.56 12.04
CA LYS A 22 -8.30 22.18 12.54
C LYS A 22 -8.58 21.22 11.39
N LEU A 23 -9.51 21.57 10.49
CA LEU A 23 -9.85 20.74 9.33
C LEU A 23 -8.65 20.50 8.41
N ARG A 24 -7.82 21.52 8.17
CA ARG A 24 -6.60 21.36 7.36
C ARG A 24 -5.58 20.47 8.04
N CYS A 25 -5.35 20.63 9.35
CA CYS A 25 -4.43 19.76 10.10
C CYS A 25 -4.89 18.30 10.05
N PHE A 26 -6.17 18.04 10.34
CA PHE A 26 -6.74 16.70 10.27
C PHE A 26 -6.60 16.08 8.87
N ALA A 27 -6.92 16.84 7.81
CA ALA A 27 -6.77 16.35 6.44
C ALA A 27 -5.32 15.98 6.10
N SER A 28 -4.33 16.77 6.54
CA SER A 28 -2.92 16.47 6.33
C SER A 28 -2.46 15.24 7.13
N GLU A 29 -2.95 15.06 8.35
CA GLU A 29 -2.65 13.89 9.19
C GLU A 29 -3.23 12.61 8.56
N GLU A 30 -4.49 12.64 8.13
CA GLU A 30 -5.15 11.52 7.44
C GLU A 30 -4.47 11.18 6.12
N GLU A 31 -4.12 12.17 5.30
CA GLU A 31 -3.37 11.98 4.06
C GLU A 31 -2.03 11.28 4.32
N GLN A 32 -1.26 11.79 5.29
CA GLN A 32 0.03 11.21 5.65
C GLN A 32 -0.12 9.77 6.15
N TRP A 33 -1.12 9.51 7.00
CA TRP A 33 -1.38 8.17 7.52
C TRP A 33 -1.74 7.18 6.41
N LEU A 34 -2.63 7.56 5.48
CA LEU A 34 -3.01 6.72 4.33
C LEU A 34 -1.82 6.42 3.42
N LEU A 35 -0.97 7.41 3.15
CA LEU A 35 0.24 7.23 2.34
C LEU A 35 1.25 6.30 3.01
N GLN A 36 1.45 6.42 4.33
CA GLN A 36 2.34 5.50 5.07
C GLN A 36 1.80 4.07 5.05
N ARG A 37 0.49 3.89 5.20
CA ARG A 37 -0.14 2.57 5.12
C ARG A 37 0.06 1.93 3.74
N LEU A 38 -0.18 2.67 2.66
CA LEU A 38 0.07 2.21 1.29
C LEU A 38 1.54 1.79 1.10
N LYS A 39 2.47 2.61 1.59
CA LYS A 39 3.90 2.33 1.48
C LYS A 39 4.29 1.05 2.24
N GLU A 40 3.74 0.81 3.42
CA GLU A 40 4.05 -0.42 4.16
C GLU A 40 3.47 -1.66 3.47
N GLU A 41 2.25 -1.57 2.93
CA GLU A 41 1.64 -2.66 2.17
C GLU A 41 2.43 -3.01 0.91
N GLU A 42 2.88 -2.00 0.16
CA GLU A 42 3.81 -2.18 -0.97
C GLU A 42 5.10 -2.85 -0.50
N ARG A 43 5.69 -2.39 0.61
CA ARG A 43 6.94 -2.92 1.15
C ARG A 43 6.83 -4.37 1.57
N GLU A 44 5.74 -4.78 2.21
CA GLU A 44 5.46 -6.17 2.59
C GLU A 44 5.34 -7.09 1.37
N THR A 45 4.60 -6.63 0.36
CA THR A 45 4.41 -7.35 -0.90
C THR A 45 5.74 -7.54 -1.62
N LEU A 46 6.52 -6.46 -1.78
CA LEU A 46 7.84 -6.49 -2.40
C LEU A 46 8.84 -7.36 -1.64
N ARG A 47 8.81 -7.34 -0.30
CA ARG A 47 9.67 -8.22 0.51
C ARG A 47 9.38 -9.69 0.23
N SER A 48 8.11 -10.07 0.17
CA SER A 48 7.69 -11.45 -0.11
C SER A 48 8.08 -11.88 -1.54
N LEU A 49 7.87 -11.01 -2.53
CA LEU A 49 8.27 -11.28 -3.92
C LEU A 49 9.78 -11.41 -4.07
N LYS A 50 10.57 -10.55 -3.40
CA LYS A 50 12.04 -10.64 -3.43
C LYS A 50 12.55 -11.95 -2.83
N ALA A 51 11.93 -12.43 -1.75
CA ALA A 51 12.26 -13.73 -1.16
C ALA A 51 11.99 -14.87 -2.15
N ASN A 52 10.83 -14.86 -2.81
CA ASN A 52 10.51 -15.83 -3.87
C ASN A 52 11.53 -15.81 -5.01
N VAL A 53 11.89 -14.63 -5.51
CA VAL A 53 12.89 -14.48 -6.58
C VAL A 53 14.25 -15.03 -6.15
N ALA A 54 14.70 -14.74 -4.93
CA ALA A 54 15.96 -15.25 -4.41
C ALA A 54 15.98 -16.77 -4.29
N GLN A 55 14.90 -17.36 -3.77
CA GLN A 55 14.72 -18.81 -3.69
C GLN A 55 14.77 -19.47 -5.08
N LEU A 56 13.93 -19.00 -6.01
CA LEU A 56 13.88 -19.53 -7.37
C LEU A 56 15.20 -19.37 -8.11
N SER A 57 15.90 -18.25 -7.92
CA SER A 57 17.22 -18.02 -8.53
C SER A 57 18.25 -19.02 -8.00
N ARG A 58 18.24 -19.32 -6.70
CA ARG A 58 19.12 -20.33 -6.11
C ARG A 58 18.82 -21.73 -6.66
N GLN A 59 17.55 -22.11 -6.73
CA GLN A 59 17.14 -23.41 -7.31
C GLN A 59 17.54 -23.51 -8.79
N SER A 60 17.30 -22.46 -9.57
CA SER A 60 17.69 -22.37 -10.97
C SER A 60 19.21 -22.50 -11.16
N SER A 61 20.01 -21.86 -10.30
CA SER A 61 21.46 -22.01 -10.34
C SER A 61 21.91 -23.42 -9.98
N SER A 62 21.32 -24.04 -8.96
CA SER A 62 21.62 -25.42 -8.56
C SER A 62 21.32 -26.41 -9.67
N LEU A 63 20.18 -26.22 -10.36
CA LEU A 63 19.80 -27.02 -11.53
C LEU A 63 20.79 -26.85 -12.67
N ARG A 64 21.17 -25.60 -13.01
CA ARG A 64 22.18 -25.35 -14.05
C ARG A 64 23.49 -26.05 -13.75
N THR A 65 23.99 -25.97 -12.51
CA THR A 65 25.21 -26.68 -12.10
C THR A 65 25.07 -28.19 -12.29
N LEU A 66 23.95 -28.77 -11.84
CA LEU A 66 23.73 -30.20 -11.98
C LEU A 66 23.63 -30.64 -13.46
N ILE A 67 22.97 -29.85 -14.31
CA ILE A 67 22.90 -30.08 -15.76
C ILE A 67 24.32 -30.08 -16.34
N SER A 68 25.13 -29.07 -16.04
CA SER A 68 26.52 -28.99 -16.53
C SER A 68 27.37 -30.15 -16.03
N GLU A 69 27.20 -30.60 -14.77
CA GLU A 69 27.88 -31.79 -14.26
C GLU A 69 27.49 -33.04 -15.08
N ILE A 70 26.20 -33.22 -15.40
CA ILE A 70 25.73 -34.36 -16.21
C ILE A 70 26.25 -34.30 -17.64
N GLU A 71 26.23 -33.11 -18.25
CA GLU A 71 26.79 -32.87 -19.58
C GLU A 71 28.29 -33.23 -19.60
N GLU A 72 29.07 -32.77 -18.62
CA GLU A 72 30.49 -33.12 -18.50
C GLU A 72 30.69 -34.64 -18.42
N LYS A 73 29.90 -35.35 -17.60
CA LYS A 73 29.95 -36.81 -17.50
C LYS A 73 29.71 -37.49 -18.85
N SER A 74 28.83 -36.95 -19.69
CA SER A 74 28.53 -37.55 -21.01
C SER A 74 29.72 -37.56 -21.98
N TRP A 75 30.72 -36.70 -21.75
CA TRP A 75 31.94 -36.61 -22.56
C TRP A 75 33.13 -37.40 -21.97
N GLN A 76 32.98 -38.00 -20.79
CA GLN A 76 34.06 -38.72 -20.12
C GLN A 76 34.28 -40.11 -20.71
N THR A 77 35.51 -40.63 -20.58
CA THR A 77 35.81 -42.02 -20.94
C THR A 77 35.09 -42.99 -19.99
N PRO A 78 34.86 -44.26 -20.39
CA PRO A 78 34.19 -45.23 -19.51
C PRO A 78 34.87 -45.40 -18.15
N ALA A 79 36.20 -45.40 -18.10
CA ALA A 79 36.96 -45.54 -16.86
C ALA A 79 36.82 -44.32 -15.92
N GLU A 80 36.68 -43.11 -16.47
CA GLU A 80 36.46 -41.89 -15.70
C GLU A 80 35.02 -41.81 -15.20
N LEU A 81 34.06 -42.10 -16.08
CA LEU A 81 32.63 -42.07 -15.77
C LEU A 81 32.29 -43.01 -14.61
N LEU A 82 32.81 -44.24 -14.63
CA LEU A 82 32.54 -45.26 -13.62
C LEU A 82 33.03 -44.89 -12.20
N LYS A 83 33.87 -43.85 -12.05
CA LYS A 83 34.36 -43.43 -10.72
C LYS A 83 33.25 -42.84 -9.85
N ASP A 84 32.32 -42.08 -10.43
CA ASP A 84 31.36 -41.30 -9.66
C ASP A 84 30.02 -41.00 -10.36
N VAL A 85 29.75 -41.58 -11.54
CA VAL A 85 28.47 -41.39 -12.25
C VAL A 85 27.24 -41.69 -11.41
N LYS A 86 27.29 -42.74 -10.57
CA LYS A 86 26.17 -43.14 -9.71
C LYS A 86 25.77 -41.99 -8.78
N ARG A 87 26.75 -41.35 -8.14
CA ARG A 87 26.52 -40.21 -7.22
C ARG A 87 25.87 -39.02 -7.93
N THR A 88 26.31 -38.71 -9.15
CA THR A 88 25.71 -37.63 -9.95
C THR A 88 24.26 -37.96 -10.33
N LEU A 89 23.99 -39.20 -10.73
CA LEU A 89 22.64 -39.66 -11.06
C LEU A 89 21.70 -39.67 -9.85
N ASP A 90 22.18 -40.13 -8.68
CA ASP A 90 21.41 -40.13 -7.44
C ASP A 90 21.01 -38.69 -7.07
N ARG A 91 21.98 -37.75 -7.04
CA ARG A 91 21.72 -36.31 -6.83
C ARG A 91 20.72 -35.72 -7.83
N SER A 92 20.69 -36.22 -9.07
CA SER A 92 19.76 -35.74 -10.10
C SER A 92 18.33 -36.24 -9.92
N LYS A 93 18.15 -37.42 -9.34
CA LYS A 93 16.82 -37.98 -9.06
C LYS A 93 16.21 -37.35 -7.81
N ASP A 94 17.06 -36.99 -6.85
CA ASP A 94 16.65 -36.46 -5.55
C ASP A 94 16.45 -34.93 -5.56
N VAL A 95 16.34 -34.30 -6.74
CA VAL A 95 16.09 -32.86 -6.83
C VAL A 95 14.63 -32.57 -6.45
N GLU A 96 14.46 -31.92 -5.30
CA GLU A 96 13.16 -31.39 -4.88
C GLU A 96 13.08 -29.89 -5.17
N LEU A 97 12.07 -29.50 -5.97
CA LEU A 97 11.78 -28.10 -6.23
C LEU A 97 10.69 -27.60 -5.28
N GLN A 98 11.04 -26.60 -4.48
CA GLN A 98 10.09 -25.82 -3.71
C GLN A 98 9.36 -24.82 -4.61
N GLU A 99 8.04 -24.81 -4.53
CA GLU A 99 7.22 -23.79 -5.18
C GLU A 99 7.39 -22.43 -4.50
N ALA A 100 7.26 -21.36 -5.29
CA ALA A 100 7.21 -20.01 -4.75
C ALA A 100 5.87 -19.76 -4.06
N LYS A 101 5.90 -19.06 -2.93
CA LYS A 101 4.68 -18.72 -2.21
C LYS A 101 3.81 -17.78 -3.05
N ALA A 102 2.52 -18.06 -3.17
CA ALA A 102 1.58 -17.14 -3.79
C ALA A 102 1.55 -15.79 -3.03
N VAL A 103 1.76 -14.69 -3.75
CA VAL A 103 1.71 -13.32 -3.21
C VAL A 103 0.64 -12.57 -3.97
N SER A 104 -0.39 -12.10 -3.26
CA SER A 104 -1.38 -11.21 -3.87
C SER A 104 -0.77 -9.82 -4.09
N THR A 105 -1.03 -9.25 -5.27
CA THR A 105 -0.65 -7.88 -5.64
C THR A 105 -1.82 -6.90 -5.51
N GLU A 106 -2.96 -7.37 -5.05
CA GLU A 106 -4.13 -6.52 -4.81
C GLU A 106 -3.96 -5.73 -3.52
N LEU A 107 -4.36 -4.46 -3.55
CA LEU A 107 -4.41 -3.63 -2.36
C LEU A 107 -5.55 -4.10 -1.45
N LYS A 108 -5.22 -4.51 -0.24
CA LYS A 108 -6.15 -5.01 0.78
C LYS A 108 -7.02 -3.91 1.35
N THR A 109 -6.55 -2.66 1.31
CA THR A 109 -7.25 -1.52 1.90
C THR A 109 -7.61 -0.49 0.83
N PRO A 110 -8.89 -0.07 0.74
CA PRO A 110 -9.24 1.14 0.02
C PRO A 110 -8.67 2.36 0.75
N CYS A 111 -7.55 2.90 0.24
CA CYS A 111 -6.98 4.15 0.73
C CYS A 111 -7.66 5.34 0.04
N SER A 112 -8.85 5.70 0.53
CA SER A 112 -9.62 6.84 0.02
C SER A 112 -10.07 7.73 1.16
N ILE A 113 -9.99 9.04 0.95
CA ILE A 113 -10.62 10.04 1.82
C ILE A 113 -12.02 10.30 1.22
N PRO A 114 -13.11 9.83 1.84
CA PRO A 114 -14.45 10.02 1.30
C PRO A 114 -14.78 11.52 1.20
N GLY A 115 -15.52 11.94 0.16
CA GLY A 115 -15.76 13.33 -0.28
C GLY A 115 -16.11 14.36 0.80
N MET A 116 -15.14 14.74 1.64
CA MET A 116 -15.34 15.67 2.76
C MET A 116 -15.76 17.04 2.26
N VAL A 117 -15.25 17.46 1.10
CA VAL A 117 -15.66 18.70 0.44
C VAL A 117 -17.15 18.68 0.07
N GLU A 118 -17.63 17.54 -0.43
CA GLU A 118 -19.03 17.37 -0.82
C GLU A 118 -19.94 17.34 0.42
N MET A 119 -19.50 16.67 1.49
CA MET A 119 -20.18 16.71 2.78
C MET A 119 -20.29 18.14 3.31
N LEU A 120 -19.17 18.88 3.38
CA LEU A 120 -19.15 20.28 3.81
C LEU A 120 -20.03 21.18 2.94
N ARG A 121 -20.13 20.90 1.62
CA ARG A 121 -21.00 21.62 0.69
C ARG A 121 -22.48 21.37 0.98
N LYS A 122 -22.88 20.13 1.31
CA LYS A 122 -24.26 19.79 1.69
C LYS A 122 -24.72 20.55 2.95
N PHE A 123 -23.86 20.66 3.97
CA PHE A 123 -24.16 21.42 5.20
C PHE A 123 -24.36 22.94 4.98
N ARG A 124 -23.81 23.48 3.89
CA ARG A 124 -24.02 24.89 3.51
C ARG A 124 -25.43 25.12 2.96
N GLY A 125 -25.95 24.19 2.15
CA GLY A 125 -27.28 24.29 1.55
C GLY A 125 -28.42 24.18 2.58
N THR A 126 -28.23 23.42 3.66
CA THR A 126 -29.21 23.29 4.75
C THR A 126 -29.23 24.52 5.66
N SER A 127 -28.09 25.17 5.90
CA SER A 127 -28.01 26.39 6.72
C SER A 127 -28.69 27.60 6.04
N GLN A 128 -28.72 27.65 4.71
CA GLN A 128 -29.40 28.69 3.95
C GLN A 128 -30.94 28.58 4.01
N HIS A 129 -31.48 27.36 4.10
CA HIS A 129 -32.93 27.11 4.28
C HIS A 129 -33.42 27.54 5.67
N MET A 130 -32.61 27.32 6.72
CA MET A 130 -32.97 27.73 8.09
C MET A 130 -32.92 29.26 8.27
N ALA A 131 -32.02 29.97 7.59
CA ALA A 131 -31.97 31.43 7.64
C ALA A 131 -33.22 32.11 7.03
N GLY A 132 -33.84 31.50 6.01
CA GLY A 132 -35.09 32.00 5.42
C GLY A 132 -36.32 31.85 6.32
N HIS A 133 -36.36 30.80 7.16
CA HIS A 133 -37.45 30.58 8.11
C HIS A 133 -37.49 31.63 9.24
N TRP A 134 -36.33 32.10 9.72
CA TRP A 134 -36.26 33.15 10.75
C TRP A 134 -36.82 34.51 10.26
N GLN A 135 -36.62 34.86 8.99
CA GLN A 135 -37.16 36.11 8.42
C GLN A 135 -38.68 36.08 8.16
N GLN A 136 -39.29 34.89 8.15
CA GLN A 136 -40.73 34.73 7.99
C GLN A 136 -41.47 34.86 9.35
N GLN A 137 -40.80 34.51 10.45
CA GLN A 137 -41.38 34.54 11.81
C GLN A 137 -41.30 35.93 12.46
N GLU A 138 -40.45 36.83 11.96
CA GLU A 138 -40.40 38.25 12.37
C GLU A 138 -41.37 39.14 11.56
N ARG A 139 -42.21 38.54 10.70
CA ARG A 139 -43.19 39.24 9.86
C ARG A 139 -44.65 38.88 10.18
N CYS A 140 -44.89 38.22 11.31
CA CYS A 140 -46.20 38.07 11.96
C CYS A 140 -46.17 38.80 13.30
#